data_AF-A0A2K6SCU1-F1
#
_entry.id   AF-A0A2K6SCU1-F1
#
_cell.length_a   1.000
_cell.length_b   1.000
_cell.length_c   1.000
_cell.angle_alpha   90.00
_cell.angle_beta   90.00
_cell.angle_gamma   90.00
#
_symmetry.space_group_name_H-M   'P 1'
#
loop_
_entity.id
_entity.type
_entity.pdbx_description
1 polymer ?
#
loop_
_entity_poly.entity_id
_entity_poly.type
_entity_poly.pdbx_seq_one_letter_code
_entity_poly.pdbx_strand_id
1 'polypeptide(L)'
;MVISLNSCLSFICLLLCHWIGTSSPLNLEDPNVCSHWESYSVTVQESYPHPFDQIYYTSCTDILNWFKCTRHRISYRTAYRHGEKTMYRRKSQCCPGFYESGEMCVPHCADKCVHGRCIAPNTCQCEPGWGGTNCSSACDGDHWGPHCTSRCQCKNGALCNPITGACHCAAGFRGWRCEDRCKQGTYGNDCHQRCQCQNGATCDHITGECRCPPGYTGAFCEDLCPPGKHGPQCEQRCPCQNGGVCHHVTGECSCPAGWMV
;
A
#
# COMPACT_ATOMS: atom_id res chain seq x y z
N MET A 1 49.22 34.48 -41.50
CA MET A 1 48.61 34.02 -40.23
C MET A 1 47.30 34.74 -40.06
N VAL A 2 46.21 34.17 -40.57
CA VAL A 2 44.85 34.69 -40.36
C VAL A 2 44.10 33.59 -39.66
N ILE A 3 44.17 33.59 -38.33
CA ILE A 3 43.41 32.65 -37.51
C ILE A 3 41.98 33.19 -37.47
N SER A 4 41.08 32.47 -38.12
CA SER A 4 39.65 32.76 -38.21
C SER A 4 39.03 32.86 -36.81
N LEU A 5 38.70 34.08 -36.38
CA LEU A 5 37.91 34.35 -35.17
C LEU A 5 36.45 33.86 -35.28
N ASN A 6 36.01 33.38 -36.46
CA ASN A 6 34.61 32.98 -36.70
C ASN A 6 34.22 31.62 -36.10
N SER A 7 35.18 30.74 -35.79
CA SER A 7 34.86 29.39 -35.29
C SER A 7 34.60 29.34 -33.77
N CYS A 8 35.10 30.31 -32.99
CA CYS A 8 34.86 30.37 -31.54
C CYS A 8 33.46 30.91 -31.21
N LEU A 9 32.97 31.91 -31.95
CA LEU A 9 31.62 32.47 -31.76
C LEU A 9 30.53 31.44 -32.07
N SER A 10 30.74 30.58 -33.06
CA SER A 10 29.76 29.55 -33.45
C SER A 10 29.66 28.40 -32.42
N PHE A 11 30.74 28.05 -31.74
CA PHE A 11 30.73 27.02 -30.69
C PHE A 11 30.11 27.53 -29.38
N ILE A 12 30.33 28.82 -29.04
CA ILE A 12 29.70 29.45 -27.87
C ILE A 12 28.19 29.58 -28.08
N CYS A 13 27.73 29.87 -29.30
CA CYS A 13 26.29 29.90 -29.64
C CYS A 13 25.60 28.53 -29.54
N LEU A 14 26.29 27.44 -29.92
CA LEU A 14 25.76 26.08 -29.82
C LEU A 14 25.67 25.59 -28.35
N LEU A 15 26.62 25.99 -27.50
CA LEU A 15 26.58 25.71 -26.05
C LEU A 15 25.48 26.52 -25.33
N LEU A 16 25.21 27.76 -25.76
CA LEU A 16 24.12 28.58 -25.22
C LEU A 16 22.72 28.07 -25.63
N CYS A 17 22.58 27.42 -26.79
CA CYS A 17 21.32 26.80 -27.21
C CYS A 17 21.02 25.45 -26.52
N HIS A 18 21.99 24.81 -25.88
CA HIS A 18 21.75 23.60 -25.05
C HIS A 18 21.32 23.91 -23.61
N TRP A 19 21.34 25.19 -23.22
CA TRP A 19 20.92 25.67 -21.90
C TRP A 19 19.57 26.39 -21.92
N ILE A 20 18.89 26.41 -23.07
CA ILE A 20 17.47 26.72 -23.12
C ILE A 20 16.78 25.37 -23.02
N GLY A 21 16.61 24.88 -21.80
CA GLY A 21 15.71 23.76 -21.54
C GLY A 21 14.36 24.14 -22.14
N THR A 22 14.01 23.52 -23.26
CA THR A 22 12.67 23.60 -23.81
C THR A 22 11.77 22.96 -22.77
N SER A 23 11.11 23.78 -21.94
CA SER A 23 10.04 23.29 -21.08
C SER A 23 8.96 22.76 -22.01
N SER A 24 8.94 21.45 -22.22
CA SER A 24 7.85 20.80 -22.93
C SER A 24 6.55 21.14 -22.21
N PRO A 25 5.48 21.50 -22.95
CA PRO A 25 4.20 21.78 -22.32
C PRO A 25 3.66 20.51 -21.64
N LEU A 26 3.11 20.67 -20.42
CA LEU A 26 2.45 19.59 -19.69
C LEU A 26 1.44 18.84 -20.58
N ASN A 27 1.38 17.52 -20.42
CA ASN A 27 0.38 16.71 -21.11
C ASN A 27 -1.04 17.08 -20.63
N LEU A 28 -1.85 17.71 -21.48
CA LEU A 28 -3.21 18.15 -21.16
C LEU A 28 -4.19 16.99 -20.90
N GLU A 29 -3.82 15.75 -21.23
CA GLU A 29 -4.61 14.55 -20.94
C GLU A 29 -4.31 13.97 -19.53
N ASP A 30 -3.25 14.43 -18.86
CA ASP A 30 -2.95 14.00 -17.48
C ASP A 30 -4.04 14.54 -16.52
N PRO A 31 -4.73 13.65 -15.77
CA PRO A 31 -5.79 14.06 -14.84
C PRO A 31 -5.29 14.96 -13.70
N ASN A 32 -3.99 15.02 -13.46
CA ASN A 32 -3.36 15.86 -12.44
C ASN A 32 -2.89 17.22 -13.01
N VAL A 33 -3.29 17.57 -14.24
CA VAL A 33 -3.09 18.89 -14.83
C VAL A 33 -4.35 19.73 -14.63
N CYS A 34 -4.20 20.78 -13.82
CA CYS A 34 -5.24 21.75 -13.51
C CYS A 34 -5.07 23.00 -14.37
N SER A 35 -6.17 23.72 -14.63
CA SER A 35 -6.12 25.01 -15.30
C SER A 35 -6.47 26.15 -14.35
N HIS A 36 -5.75 27.27 -14.44
CA HIS A 36 -6.06 28.48 -13.70
C HIS A 36 -6.16 29.68 -14.64
N TRP A 37 -6.90 30.71 -14.21
CA TRP A 37 -7.02 31.98 -14.91
C TRP A 37 -5.94 32.93 -14.43
N GLU A 38 -5.09 33.35 -15.36
CA GLU A 38 -4.06 34.36 -15.14
C GLU A 38 -4.55 35.68 -15.78
N SER A 39 -4.50 36.78 -15.03
CA SER A 39 -4.82 38.10 -15.55
C SER A 39 -3.58 38.74 -16.18
N TYR A 40 -3.76 39.46 -17.28
CA TYR A 40 -2.71 40.23 -17.94
C TYR A 40 -3.28 41.55 -18.43
N SER A 41 -2.48 42.61 -18.41
CA SER A 41 -2.89 43.92 -18.91
C SER A 41 -2.61 44.06 -20.40
N VAL A 42 -3.61 44.56 -21.12
CA VAL A 42 -3.52 44.85 -22.55
C VAL A 42 -3.91 46.30 -22.78
N THR A 43 -3.10 47.02 -23.55
CA THR A 43 -3.44 48.35 -24.03
C THR A 43 -4.48 48.26 -25.13
N VAL A 44 -5.67 48.80 -24.88
CA VAL A 44 -6.78 48.82 -25.84
C VAL A 44 -7.09 50.25 -26.26
N GLN A 45 -7.54 50.41 -27.49
CA GLN A 45 -7.99 51.70 -28.00
C GLN A 45 -9.46 51.92 -27.59
N GLU A 46 -9.71 52.88 -26.70
CA GLU A 46 -11.04 53.21 -26.21
C GLU A 46 -11.54 54.51 -26.83
N SER A 47 -12.79 54.51 -27.26
CA SER A 47 -13.47 55.74 -27.69
C SER A 47 -13.99 56.51 -26.48
N TYR A 48 -13.85 57.83 -26.48
CA TYR A 48 -14.39 58.71 -25.46
C TYR A 48 -14.99 59.98 -26.08
N PRO A 49 -16.00 60.58 -25.43
CA PRO A 49 -16.58 61.85 -25.87
C PRO A 49 -15.63 63.00 -25.52
N HIS A 50 -14.96 63.56 -26.52
CA HIS A 50 -14.13 64.74 -26.32
C HIS A 50 -14.97 66.01 -26.50
N PRO A 51 -15.08 66.88 -25.48
CA PRO A 51 -15.85 68.11 -25.58
C PRO A 51 -15.17 69.10 -26.54
N PHE A 52 -15.96 69.87 -27.26
CA PHE A 52 -15.51 71.01 -28.05
C PHE A 52 -16.60 72.09 -28.05
N ASP A 53 -16.19 73.34 -28.22
CA ASP A 53 -17.12 74.47 -28.28
C ASP A 53 -17.67 74.64 -29.70
N GLN A 54 -18.99 74.58 -29.85
CA GLN A 54 -19.68 74.77 -31.10
C GLN A 54 -20.38 76.13 -31.11
N ILE A 55 -19.89 77.04 -31.94
CA ILE A 55 -20.43 78.40 -32.11
C ILE A 55 -21.56 78.36 -33.12
N TYR A 56 -22.73 78.88 -32.75
CA TYR A 56 -23.87 79.09 -33.64
C TYR A 56 -24.49 80.47 -33.42
N TYR A 57 -25.14 80.99 -34.45
CA TYR A 57 -25.72 82.33 -34.42
C TYR A 57 -27.22 82.27 -34.16
N THR A 58 -27.70 83.03 -33.18
CA THR A 58 -29.14 83.15 -32.89
C THR A 58 -29.63 84.58 -33.12
N SER A 59 -30.89 84.73 -33.51
CA SER A 59 -31.52 86.05 -33.65
C SER A 59 -31.74 86.68 -32.28
N CYS A 60 -31.40 87.97 -32.16
CA CYS A 60 -31.55 88.77 -30.95
C CYS A 60 -32.20 90.10 -31.28
N THR A 61 -32.86 90.70 -30.30
CA THR A 61 -33.64 91.95 -30.43
C THR A 61 -32.80 93.23 -30.38
N ASP A 62 -31.47 93.14 -30.36
CA ASP A 62 -30.57 94.28 -30.17
C ASP A 62 -30.19 94.92 -31.51
N ILE A 63 -30.61 96.17 -31.74
CA ILE A 63 -30.69 96.83 -33.06
C ILE A 63 -29.32 97.29 -33.60
N LEU A 64 -28.29 97.40 -32.75
CA LEU A 64 -26.97 97.94 -33.15
C LEU A 64 -26.00 96.91 -33.74
N ASN A 65 -26.28 95.61 -33.64
CA ASN A 65 -25.42 94.54 -34.17
C ASN A 65 -26.20 93.55 -35.04
N TRP A 66 -26.33 93.83 -36.36
CA TRP A 66 -26.77 92.96 -37.48
C TRP A 66 -27.56 91.65 -37.14
N PHE A 67 -28.53 91.72 -36.22
CA PHE A 67 -29.46 90.66 -35.78
C PHE A 67 -28.87 89.26 -35.48
N LYS A 68 -27.58 89.11 -35.14
CA LYS A 68 -26.97 87.80 -34.85
C LYS A 68 -26.09 87.83 -33.61
N CYS A 69 -26.53 87.19 -32.52
CA CYS A 69 -25.67 86.94 -31.36
C CYS A 69 -24.91 85.61 -31.52
N THR A 70 -23.66 85.57 -31.07
CA THR A 70 -22.90 84.33 -30.90
C THR A 70 -23.38 83.56 -29.67
N ARG A 71 -23.73 82.29 -29.86
CA ARG A 71 -24.08 81.38 -28.77
C ARG A 71 -23.14 80.19 -28.78
N HIS A 72 -22.67 79.83 -27.60
CA HIS A 72 -21.74 78.73 -27.37
C HIS A 72 -22.52 77.50 -26.88
N ARG A 73 -22.19 76.33 -27.41
CA ARG A 73 -22.73 75.04 -26.96
C ARG A 73 -21.60 74.04 -26.90
N ILE A 74 -21.44 73.40 -25.74
CA ILE A 74 -20.55 72.26 -25.57
C ILE A 74 -21.14 71.10 -26.37
N SER A 75 -20.47 70.74 -27.45
CA SER A 75 -20.76 69.58 -28.26
C SER A 75 -19.66 68.53 -28.07
N TYR A 76 -19.95 67.27 -28.37
CA TYR A 76 -19.02 66.16 -28.16
C TYR A 76 -18.70 65.49 -29.49
N ARG A 77 -17.42 65.16 -29.69
CA ARG A 77 -16.96 64.33 -30.81
C ARG A 77 -16.31 63.06 -30.28
N THR A 78 -16.36 61.97 -31.05
CA THR A 78 -15.63 60.75 -30.71
C THR A 78 -14.13 60.98 -30.88
N ALA A 79 -13.36 60.78 -29.82
CA ALA A 79 -11.90 60.73 -29.85
C ALA A 79 -11.43 59.38 -29.29
N TYR A 80 -10.18 59.02 -29.53
CA TYR A 80 -9.61 57.75 -29.07
C TYR A 80 -8.46 57.99 -28.10
N ARG A 81 -8.36 57.12 -27.09
CA ARG A 81 -7.23 57.08 -26.15
C ARG A 81 -6.82 55.64 -25.91
N HIS A 82 -5.59 55.42 -25.48
CA HIS A 82 -5.17 54.13 -24.98
C HIS A 82 -5.64 53.97 -23.53
N GLY A 83 -6.46 52.96 -23.28
CA GLY A 83 -6.81 52.48 -21.95
C GLY A 83 -6.07 51.19 -21.65
N GLU A 84 -5.81 50.92 -20.38
CA GLU A 84 -5.30 49.62 -19.92
C GLU A 84 -6.50 48.76 -19.50
N LYS A 85 -6.64 47.60 -20.13
CA LYS A 85 -7.72 46.67 -19.84
C LYS A 85 -7.16 45.33 -19.38
N THR A 86 -7.67 44.84 -18.26
CA THR A 86 -7.35 43.52 -17.73
C THR A 86 -8.06 42.46 -18.58
N MET A 87 -7.26 41.57 -19.17
CA MET A 87 -7.71 40.38 -19.87
C MET A 87 -7.34 39.14 -19.06
N TYR A 88 -7.99 38.01 -19.35
CA TYR A 88 -7.73 36.73 -18.68
C TYR A 88 -7.35 35.67 -19.70
N ARG A 89 -6.37 34.83 -19.35
CA ARG A 89 -5.98 33.66 -20.14
C ARG A 89 -5.95 32.44 -19.25
N ARG A 90 -6.35 31.29 -19.80
CA ARG A 90 -6.25 30.00 -19.12
C ARG A 90 -4.84 29.43 -19.29
N LYS A 91 -4.18 29.10 -18.18
CA LYS A 91 -2.85 28.47 -18.15
C LYS A 91 -2.93 27.13 -17.41
N SER A 92 -2.30 26.11 -17.97
CA SER A 92 -2.23 24.77 -17.38
C SER A 92 -1.03 24.67 -16.44
N GLN A 93 -1.21 23.97 -15.32
CA GLN A 93 -0.17 23.68 -14.33
C GLN A 93 -0.55 22.40 -13.55
N CYS A 94 0.39 21.79 -12.85
CA CYS A 94 0.07 20.67 -11.97
C CYS A 94 -0.91 21.09 -10.86
N CYS A 95 -1.81 20.19 -10.50
CA CYS A 95 -2.75 20.40 -9.42
C CYS A 95 -2.03 20.53 -8.05
N PRO A 96 -2.68 21.12 -7.03
CA PRO A 96 -2.07 21.26 -5.70
C PRO A 96 -1.60 19.91 -5.13
N GLY A 97 -0.36 19.88 -4.63
CA GLY A 97 0.26 18.67 -4.10
C GLY A 97 0.96 17.80 -5.15
N PHE A 98 1.05 18.26 -6.40
CA PHE A 98 1.87 17.66 -7.45
C PHE A 98 2.96 18.65 -7.89
N TYR A 99 4.09 18.13 -8.33
CA TYR A 99 5.17 18.91 -8.92
C TYR A 99 5.42 18.47 -10.36
N GLU A 100 5.92 19.39 -11.17
CA GLU A 100 6.22 19.15 -12.57
C GLU A 100 7.56 18.42 -12.71
N SER A 101 7.54 17.28 -13.42
CA SER A 101 8.73 16.50 -13.74
C SER A 101 8.69 16.13 -15.22
N GLY A 102 9.22 17.02 -16.06
CA GLY A 102 9.06 16.91 -17.52
C GLY A 102 7.61 17.21 -17.93
N GLU A 103 6.99 16.31 -18.68
CA GLU A 103 5.61 16.47 -19.17
C GLU A 103 4.54 15.91 -18.20
N MET A 104 4.96 15.42 -17.02
CA MET A 104 4.11 14.72 -16.06
C MET A 104 3.99 15.47 -14.75
N CYS A 105 2.81 15.37 -14.12
CA CYS A 105 2.59 15.83 -12.77
C CYS A 105 2.79 14.69 -11.77
N VAL A 106 3.88 14.75 -11.01
CA VAL A 106 4.27 13.72 -10.04
C VAL A 106 3.76 14.12 -8.64
N PRO A 107 3.12 13.21 -7.88
CA PRO A 107 2.62 13.54 -6.56
C PRO A 107 3.75 13.85 -5.58
N HIS A 108 3.53 14.84 -4.73
CA HIS A 108 4.43 15.22 -3.66
C HIS A 108 4.04 14.51 -2.36
N CYS A 109 4.97 13.75 -1.79
CA CYS A 109 4.86 13.22 -0.44
C CYS A 109 5.89 13.91 0.46
N ALA A 110 5.43 14.55 1.54
CA ALA A 110 6.31 15.23 2.50
C ALA A 110 7.29 14.25 3.16
N ASP A 111 6.78 13.08 3.55
CA ASP A 111 7.59 11.95 3.98
C ASP A 111 7.83 11.00 2.80
N LYS A 112 9.07 10.50 2.70
CA LYS A 112 9.41 9.49 1.71
C LYS A 112 8.69 8.17 2.02
N CYS A 113 8.03 7.59 1.02
CA CYS A 113 7.54 6.21 1.08
C CYS A 113 8.75 5.25 1.09
N VAL A 114 9.03 4.60 2.22
CA VAL A 114 10.24 3.78 2.41
C VAL A 114 10.15 2.48 1.59
N HIS A 115 9.10 1.69 1.85
CA HIS A 115 8.76 0.46 1.11
C HIS A 115 7.49 0.66 0.30
N GLY A 116 7.54 1.57 -0.68
CA GLY A 116 6.38 1.92 -1.50
C GLY A 116 6.63 3.09 -2.45
N ARG A 117 5.57 3.55 -3.09
CA ARG A 117 5.59 4.68 -4.03
C ARG A 117 4.55 5.74 -3.67
N CYS A 118 4.87 7.01 -3.92
CA CYS A 118 3.92 8.11 -3.77
C CYS A 118 2.93 8.06 -4.94
N ILE A 119 1.63 7.89 -4.67
CA ILE A 119 0.58 7.78 -5.70
C ILE A 119 -0.36 8.98 -5.74
N ALA A 120 -0.42 9.74 -4.66
CA ALA A 120 -1.19 10.97 -4.53
C ALA A 120 -0.52 11.86 -3.47
N PRO A 121 -0.89 13.14 -3.35
CA PRO A 121 -0.28 14.04 -2.38
C PRO A 121 -0.30 13.45 -0.97
N ASN A 122 0.88 13.30 -0.36
CA ASN A 122 1.09 12.68 0.96
C ASN A 122 0.45 11.29 1.13
N THR A 123 0.26 10.55 0.03
CA THR A 123 -0.36 9.23 0.04
C THR A 123 0.58 8.23 -0.60
N CYS A 124 1.13 7.35 0.23
CA CYS A 124 1.95 6.23 -0.23
C CYS A 124 1.07 5.05 -0.61
N GLN A 125 1.50 4.28 -1.61
CA GLN A 125 1.08 2.92 -1.86
C GLN A 125 2.20 1.99 -1.37
N CYS A 126 1.94 1.24 -0.30
CA CYS A 126 2.93 0.35 0.30
C CYS A 126 3.07 -0.96 -0.48
N GLU A 127 4.27 -1.50 -0.47
CA GLU A 127 4.55 -2.86 -0.91
C GLU A 127 3.93 -3.88 0.07
N PRO A 128 3.59 -5.10 -0.38
CA PRO A 128 3.08 -6.13 0.51
C PRO A 128 4.04 -6.45 1.67
N GLY A 129 3.50 -6.57 2.88
CA GLY A 129 4.28 -6.80 4.10
C GLY A 129 4.70 -5.52 4.82
N TRP A 130 4.36 -4.35 4.27
CA TRP A 130 4.66 -3.04 4.85
C TRP A 130 3.40 -2.19 5.00
N GLY A 131 3.39 -1.35 6.05
CA GLY A 131 2.32 -0.45 6.39
C GLY A 131 2.78 0.82 7.08
N GLY A 132 1.83 1.53 7.68
CA GLY A 132 2.03 2.89 8.18
C GLY A 132 1.86 3.95 7.10
N THR A 133 1.89 5.22 7.50
CA THR A 133 1.64 6.38 6.60
C THR A 133 2.71 6.53 5.52
N ASN A 134 3.96 6.17 5.84
CA ASN A 134 5.12 6.25 4.93
C ASN A 134 5.71 4.87 4.57
N CYS A 135 4.96 3.79 4.80
CA CYS A 135 5.41 2.42 4.51
C CYS A 135 6.72 2.02 5.22
N SER A 136 6.94 2.50 6.46
CA SER A 136 8.16 2.22 7.24
C SER A 136 8.01 1.08 8.24
N SER A 137 6.78 0.66 8.58
CA SER A 137 6.52 -0.39 9.55
C SER A 137 6.20 -1.71 8.86
N ALA A 138 6.91 -2.78 9.20
CA ALA A 138 6.53 -4.13 8.80
C ALA A 138 5.16 -4.50 9.41
N CYS A 139 4.42 -5.39 8.75
CA CYS A 139 3.19 -5.92 9.32
C CYS A 139 3.45 -6.72 10.59
N ASP A 140 2.48 -6.70 11.51
CA ASP A 140 2.46 -7.59 12.66
C ASP A 140 2.13 -9.03 12.24
N GLY A 141 2.10 -9.96 13.20
CA GLY A 141 1.77 -11.37 12.92
C GLY A 141 0.30 -11.62 12.58
N ASP A 142 -0.57 -10.61 12.73
CA ASP A 142 -2.02 -10.71 12.56
C ASP A 142 -2.52 -10.09 11.26
N HIS A 143 -1.65 -9.38 10.51
CA HIS A 143 -1.99 -8.68 9.28
C HIS A 143 -0.98 -8.96 8.15
N TRP A 144 -1.45 -8.78 6.91
CA TRP A 144 -0.65 -9.02 5.71
C TRP A 144 -1.09 -8.12 4.55
N GLY A 145 -0.31 -8.17 3.47
CA GLY A 145 -0.57 -7.45 2.24
C GLY A 145 -0.11 -5.99 2.29
N PRO A 146 -0.46 -5.18 1.27
CA PRO A 146 -0.11 -3.77 1.25
C PRO A 146 -0.88 -3.02 2.34
N HIS A 147 -0.21 -2.09 3.01
CA HIS A 147 -0.74 -1.33 4.14
C HIS A 147 -1.14 -2.16 5.37
N CYS A 148 -0.81 -3.45 5.42
CA CYS A 148 -1.22 -4.37 6.49
C CYS A 148 -2.73 -4.35 6.77
N THR A 149 -3.53 -4.18 5.72
CA THR A 149 -4.99 -4.03 5.84
C THR A 149 -5.74 -5.36 5.86
N SER A 150 -5.11 -6.43 5.35
CA SER A 150 -5.70 -7.77 5.33
C SER A 150 -5.38 -8.51 6.62
N ARG A 151 -6.40 -9.01 7.29
CA ARG A 151 -6.23 -9.79 8.53
C ARG A 151 -5.87 -11.25 8.22
N CYS A 152 -4.90 -11.78 8.94
CA CYS A 152 -4.50 -13.18 8.91
C CYS A 152 -5.60 -14.08 9.49
N GLN A 153 -5.80 -15.24 8.85
CA GLN A 153 -6.89 -16.16 9.21
C GLN A 153 -6.39 -17.47 9.83
N CYS A 154 -5.10 -17.57 10.10
CA CYS A 154 -4.42 -18.74 10.63
C CYS A 154 -4.98 -19.14 12.01
N LYS A 155 -4.92 -20.44 12.32
CA LYS A 155 -5.43 -21.05 13.55
C LYS A 155 -4.34 -21.80 14.29
N ASN A 156 -4.63 -22.20 15.53
CA ASN A 156 -3.76 -23.08 16.33
C ASN A 156 -2.32 -22.56 16.49
N GLY A 157 -2.14 -21.24 16.64
CA GLY A 157 -0.83 -20.62 16.84
C GLY A 157 0.07 -20.60 15.61
N ALA A 158 -0.49 -20.83 14.42
CA ALA A 158 0.22 -20.75 13.15
C ALA A 158 0.70 -19.31 12.84
N LEU A 159 1.88 -19.21 12.24
CA LEU A 159 2.46 -17.93 11.81
C LEU A 159 1.88 -17.54 10.45
N CYS A 160 1.67 -16.24 10.23
CA CYS A 160 1.17 -15.71 8.97
C CYS A 160 2.29 -15.07 8.17
N ASN A 161 2.32 -15.32 6.86
CA ASN A 161 3.23 -14.65 5.95
C ASN A 161 2.74 -13.20 5.71
N PRO A 162 3.52 -12.16 6.02
CA PRO A 162 3.07 -10.76 5.93
C PRO A 162 2.87 -10.29 4.48
N ILE A 163 3.41 -10.99 3.48
CA ILE A 163 3.30 -10.65 2.06
C ILE A 163 2.05 -11.29 1.44
N THR A 164 1.84 -12.59 1.68
CA THR A 164 0.83 -13.39 0.99
C THR A 164 -0.36 -13.81 1.85
N GLY A 165 -0.26 -13.68 3.18
CA GLY A 165 -1.26 -14.17 4.13
C GLY A 165 -1.27 -15.68 4.33
N ALA A 166 -0.34 -16.42 3.70
CA ALA A 166 -0.25 -17.86 3.83
C ALA A 166 0.15 -18.27 5.26
N CYS A 167 -0.45 -19.34 5.76
CA CYS A 167 -0.19 -19.84 7.10
C CYS A 167 0.94 -20.87 7.11
N HIS A 168 1.87 -20.70 8.05
CA HIS A 168 2.87 -21.69 8.40
C HIS A 168 2.42 -22.40 9.67
N CYS A 169 2.00 -23.66 9.51
CA CYS A 169 1.38 -24.42 10.58
C CYS A 169 2.38 -24.79 11.67
N ALA A 170 1.93 -24.67 12.92
CA ALA A 170 2.63 -25.27 14.05
C ALA A 170 2.57 -26.81 13.94
N ALA A 171 3.55 -27.48 14.55
CA ALA A 171 3.60 -28.94 14.58
C ALA A 171 2.28 -29.54 15.11
N GLY A 172 1.81 -30.59 14.45
CA GLY A 172 0.58 -31.28 14.80
C GLY A 172 -0.69 -30.72 14.14
N PHE A 173 -0.56 -29.73 13.28
CA PHE A 173 -1.66 -29.17 12.50
C PHE A 173 -1.33 -29.10 11.00
N ARG A 174 -2.37 -29.06 10.17
CA ARG A 174 -2.29 -28.91 8.71
C ARG A 174 -3.53 -28.17 8.18
N GLY A 175 -3.56 -27.94 6.87
CA GLY A 175 -4.65 -27.24 6.20
C GLY A 175 -4.27 -25.81 5.85
N TRP A 176 -5.07 -25.15 5.01
CA TRP A 176 -4.75 -23.81 4.50
C TRP A 176 -4.69 -22.76 5.62
N ARG A 177 -5.43 -22.96 6.72
CA ARG A 177 -5.43 -22.11 7.91
C ARG A 177 -4.84 -22.80 9.12
N CYS A 178 -4.27 -23.99 8.96
CA CYS A 178 -3.82 -24.84 10.05
C CYS A 178 -4.95 -25.23 11.02
N GLU A 179 -6.15 -25.39 10.49
CA GLU A 179 -7.36 -25.73 11.23
C GLU A 179 -7.46 -27.21 11.61
N ASP A 180 -6.85 -28.09 10.80
CA ASP A 180 -6.95 -29.53 10.96
C ASP A 180 -5.84 -30.02 11.88
N ARG A 181 -6.22 -30.78 12.92
CA ARG A 181 -5.26 -31.58 13.68
C ARG A 181 -4.74 -32.74 12.82
N CYS A 182 -3.48 -33.16 13.03
CA CYS A 182 -2.99 -34.37 12.37
C CYS A 182 -3.85 -35.58 12.69
N LYS A 183 -4.07 -36.41 11.67
CA LYS A 183 -4.81 -37.66 11.82
C LYS A 183 -3.98 -38.65 12.64
N GLN A 184 -4.67 -39.59 13.27
CA GLN A 184 -4.03 -40.66 14.03
C GLN A 184 -2.96 -41.36 13.16
N GLY A 185 -1.76 -41.54 13.72
CA GLY A 185 -0.63 -42.15 13.02
C GLY A 185 0.27 -41.16 12.26
N THR A 186 -0.01 -39.86 12.32
CA THR A 186 0.87 -38.81 11.77
C THR A 186 1.12 -37.69 12.78
N TYR A 187 2.28 -37.05 12.69
CA TYR A 187 2.68 -35.97 13.59
C TYR A 187 3.64 -34.96 12.93
N GLY A 188 4.02 -33.92 13.67
CA GLY A 188 5.01 -32.93 13.24
C GLY A 188 4.43 -31.85 12.31
N ASN A 189 5.31 -31.12 11.63
CA ASN A 189 4.91 -30.05 10.71
C ASN A 189 4.17 -30.63 9.50
N ASP A 190 3.01 -30.04 9.19
CA ASP A 190 2.10 -30.47 8.13
C ASP A 190 1.71 -31.96 8.17
N CYS A 191 1.88 -32.61 9.33
CA CYS A 191 1.61 -34.04 9.53
C CYS A 191 2.41 -34.97 8.62
N HIS A 192 3.60 -34.56 8.18
CA HIS A 192 4.42 -35.33 7.25
C HIS A 192 5.15 -36.51 7.92
N GLN A 193 5.27 -36.53 9.26
CA GLN A 193 5.95 -37.60 9.96
C GLN A 193 4.95 -38.69 10.33
N ARG A 194 5.33 -39.97 10.14
CA ARG A 194 4.50 -41.13 10.47
C ARG A 194 4.91 -41.70 11.82
N CYS A 195 3.93 -42.02 12.65
CA CYS A 195 4.18 -42.61 13.96
C CYS A 195 4.67 -44.05 13.82
N GLN A 196 5.66 -44.40 14.64
CA GLN A 196 6.31 -45.72 14.63
C GLN A 196 5.78 -46.66 15.72
N CYS A 197 4.72 -46.26 16.42
CA CYS A 197 4.13 -47.01 17.52
C CYS A 197 3.60 -48.37 17.05
N GLN A 198 3.83 -49.40 17.87
CA GLN A 198 3.44 -50.79 17.61
C GLN A 198 2.25 -51.19 18.49
N ASN A 199 1.77 -52.43 18.30
CA ASN A 199 0.77 -53.06 19.17
C ASN A 199 -0.55 -52.28 19.33
N GLY A 200 -0.96 -51.51 18.31
CA GLY A 200 -2.18 -50.72 18.34
C GLY A 200 -2.09 -49.43 19.15
N ALA A 201 -0.88 -49.00 19.51
CA ALA A 201 -0.64 -47.74 20.19
C ALA A 201 -1.00 -46.52 19.33
N THR A 202 -1.35 -45.43 20.02
CA THR A 202 -1.59 -44.12 19.41
C THR A 202 -0.38 -43.22 19.66
N CYS A 203 -0.19 -42.20 18.83
CA CYS A 203 0.85 -41.19 19.03
C CYS A 203 0.27 -39.81 19.28
N ASP A 204 1.03 -38.99 20.00
CA ASP A 204 0.79 -37.57 20.09
C ASP A 204 1.03 -36.90 18.72
N HIS A 205 0.08 -36.06 18.30
CA HIS A 205 0.11 -35.42 16.99
C HIS A 205 1.19 -34.34 16.84
N ILE A 206 1.71 -33.78 17.94
CA ILE A 206 2.74 -32.73 17.89
C ILE A 206 4.12 -33.38 17.93
N THR A 207 4.34 -34.24 18.92
CA THR A 207 5.66 -34.80 19.25
C THR A 207 5.93 -36.17 18.67
N GLY A 208 4.89 -36.93 18.32
CA GLY A 208 5.00 -38.32 17.87
C GLY A 208 5.16 -39.34 18.99
N GLU A 209 5.16 -38.91 20.25
CA GLU A 209 5.30 -39.79 21.42
C GLU A 209 4.19 -40.84 21.48
N CYS A 210 4.56 -42.10 21.68
CA CYS A 210 3.62 -43.21 21.70
C CYS A 210 2.93 -43.35 23.06
N ARG A 211 1.61 -43.46 23.03
CA ARG A 211 0.76 -43.84 24.16
C ARG A 211 0.43 -45.32 24.06
N CYS A 212 1.08 -46.10 24.92
CA CYS A 212 0.97 -47.55 24.89
C CYS A 212 -0.38 -48.05 25.43
N PRO A 213 -0.97 -49.07 24.78
CA PRO A 213 -2.12 -49.76 25.33
C PRO A 213 -1.72 -50.58 26.57
N PRO A 214 -2.70 -50.98 27.41
CA PRO A 214 -2.42 -51.81 28.58
C PRO A 214 -1.64 -53.07 28.21
N GLY A 215 -0.64 -53.40 29.02
CA GLY A 215 0.21 -54.57 28.80
C GLY A 215 1.44 -54.35 27.92
N TYR A 216 1.65 -53.14 27.40
CA TYR A 216 2.81 -52.80 26.57
C TYR A 216 3.58 -51.59 27.13
N THR A 217 4.88 -51.55 26.88
CA THR A 217 5.81 -50.49 27.28
C THR A 217 6.91 -50.30 26.22
N GLY A 218 7.86 -49.39 26.47
CA GLY A 218 8.88 -48.98 25.49
C GLY A 218 8.50 -47.68 24.78
N ALA A 219 9.47 -47.09 24.06
CA ALA A 219 9.29 -45.80 23.37
C ALA A 219 8.31 -45.88 22.19
N PHE A 220 8.21 -47.06 21.57
CA PHE A 220 7.30 -47.37 20.47
C PHE A 220 6.24 -48.39 20.87
N CYS A 221 6.12 -48.72 22.16
CA CYS A 221 5.22 -49.75 22.68
C CYS A 221 5.52 -51.14 22.11
N GLU A 222 6.79 -51.40 21.81
CA GLU A 222 7.30 -52.64 21.25
C GLU A 222 7.43 -53.77 22.28
N ASP A 223 7.59 -53.40 23.55
CA ASP A 223 7.85 -54.34 24.64
C ASP A 223 6.56 -54.71 25.38
N LEU A 224 6.52 -55.94 25.88
CA LEU A 224 5.51 -56.39 26.85
C LEU A 224 5.82 -55.81 28.24
N CYS A 225 4.81 -55.68 29.10
CA CYS A 225 5.06 -55.32 30.49
C CYS A 225 6.08 -56.26 31.14
N PRO A 226 7.01 -55.71 31.96
CA PRO A 226 7.99 -56.52 32.65
C PRO A 226 7.32 -57.55 33.58
N PRO A 227 7.95 -58.71 33.82
CA PRO A 227 7.37 -59.76 34.64
C PRO A 227 6.86 -59.25 35.99
N GLY A 228 5.64 -59.65 36.36
CA GLY A 228 4.98 -59.23 37.60
C GLY A 228 4.26 -57.88 37.53
N LYS A 229 4.19 -57.24 36.35
CA LYS A 229 3.39 -56.04 36.12
C LYS A 229 2.41 -56.21 34.96
N HIS A 230 1.31 -55.46 34.99
CA HIS A 230 0.28 -55.45 33.95
C HIS A 230 -0.43 -54.08 33.87
N GLY A 231 -1.41 -53.98 32.97
CA GLY A 231 -2.27 -52.80 32.89
C GLY A 231 -1.64 -51.60 32.17
N PRO A 232 -2.25 -50.40 32.26
CA PRO A 232 -1.75 -49.20 31.60
C PRO A 232 -0.39 -48.79 32.19
N GLN A 233 0.54 -48.40 31.31
CA GLN A 233 1.93 -48.02 31.66
C GLN A 233 2.69 -49.07 32.49
N CYS A 234 2.18 -50.31 32.57
CA CYS A 234 2.72 -51.38 33.41
C CYS A 234 2.88 -50.97 34.88
N GLU A 235 1.98 -50.15 35.42
CA GLU A 235 2.06 -49.70 36.81
C GLU A 235 1.36 -50.65 37.79
N GLN A 236 0.48 -51.51 37.31
CA GLN A 236 -0.26 -52.44 38.15
C GLN A 236 0.59 -53.68 38.44
N ARG A 237 0.58 -54.14 39.69
CA ARG A 237 1.33 -55.32 40.12
C ARG A 237 0.46 -56.56 40.02
N CYS A 238 1.01 -57.63 39.45
CA CYS A 238 0.29 -58.90 39.33
C CYS A 238 0.01 -59.53 40.70
N PRO A 239 -1.23 -60.02 40.94
CA PRO A 239 -1.60 -60.64 42.21
C PRO A 239 -1.10 -62.10 42.37
N CYS A 240 -0.50 -62.67 41.31
CA CYS A 240 -0.13 -64.09 41.26
C CYS A 240 0.92 -64.47 42.32
N GLN A 241 0.71 -65.60 42.97
CA GLN A 241 1.62 -66.18 43.97
C GLN A 241 2.14 -67.54 43.49
N ASN A 242 3.10 -68.13 44.22
CA ASN A 242 3.60 -69.49 43.99
C ASN A 242 4.11 -69.78 42.56
N GLY A 243 4.68 -68.78 41.88
CA GLY A 243 5.23 -68.94 40.53
C GLY A 243 4.19 -68.93 39.41
N GLY A 244 2.96 -68.46 39.66
CA GLY A 244 1.95 -68.24 38.61
C GLY A 244 2.38 -67.20 37.57
N VAL A 245 2.06 -67.45 36.30
CA VAL A 245 2.37 -66.54 35.19
C VAL A 245 1.20 -65.58 34.97
N CYS A 246 1.50 -64.29 35.02
CA CYS A 246 0.53 -63.21 34.89
C CYS A 246 0.33 -62.81 33.42
N HIS A 247 -0.92 -62.63 32.99
CA HIS A 247 -1.24 -62.09 31.69
C HIS A 247 -0.94 -60.59 31.64
N HIS A 248 -0.06 -60.17 30.72
CA HIS A 248 0.49 -58.81 30.69
C HIS A 248 -0.58 -57.70 30.52
N VAL A 249 -1.69 -57.97 29.82
CA VAL A 249 -2.78 -56.98 29.64
C VAL A 249 -3.72 -56.95 30.83
N THR A 250 -4.22 -58.11 31.25
CA THR A 250 -5.37 -58.23 32.16
C THR A 250 -4.96 -58.45 33.62
N GLY A 251 -3.75 -58.94 33.88
CA GLY A 251 -3.31 -59.33 35.22
C GLY A 251 -3.76 -60.72 35.66
N GLU A 252 -4.48 -61.45 34.81
CA GLU A 252 -5.02 -62.78 35.12
C GLU A 252 -3.90 -63.80 35.32
N CYS A 253 -4.04 -64.64 36.34
CA CYS A 253 -3.01 -65.59 36.73
C CYS A 253 -3.27 -66.96 36.13
N SER A 254 -2.28 -67.48 35.41
CA SER A 254 -2.22 -68.87 35.02
C SER A 254 -1.36 -69.65 36.02
N CYS A 255 -1.97 -70.59 36.71
CA CYS A 255 -1.32 -71.36 37.76
C CYS A 255 -0.64 -72.63 37.21
N PRO A 256 0.51 -73.04 37.78
CA PRO A 256 1.11 -74.34 37.46
C PRO A 256 0.22 -75.50 37.92
N ALA A 257 0.41 -76.68 37.33
CA ALA A 257 -0.41 -77.87 37.60
C ALA A 257 -0.49 -78.18 39.11
N GLY A 258 -1.71 -78.41 39.61
CA GLY A 258 -1.99 -78.68 41.03
C GLY A 258 -2.48 -77.48 41.85
N TRP A 259 -2.62 -76.30 41.23
CA TRP A 259 -3.12 -75.08 41.88
C TRP A 259 -4.37 -74.54 41.13
N MET A 260 -5.32 -73.94 41.87
CA MET A 260 -6.51 -73.28 41.29
C MET A 260 -6.42 -71.76 41.48
N VAL A 261 -6.99 -71.02 40.53
CA VAL A 261 -7.02 -69.54 40.44
C VAL A 261 -7.94 -68.93 41.49
#